data_AF-A0A2N0NBG2-F1
#
_entry.id   AF-A0A2N0NBG2-F1
#
_cell.length_a   1.000
_cell.length_b   1.000
_cell.length_c   1.000
_cell.angle_alpha   90.00
_cell.angle_beta   90.00
_cell.angle_gamma   90.00
#
_symmetry.space_group_name_H-M   'P 1'
#
loop_
_entity.id
_entity.type
_entity.pdbx_description
1 polymer ?
#
loop_
_entity_poly.entity_id
_entity_poly.type
_entity_poly.pdbx_seq_one_letter_code
_entity_poly.pdbx_strand_id
1 'polypeptide(L)'
;MKRCWDPIPTNRPTARELSNQFKNLFETFYSLKSELSEDRQLEIKEAFSQEREDKWKARLAELATNPIPLKKSQNLLTSERLDYSQSLSQKLSIEDWNKLKLTD
;
A
#
# COMPACT_ATOMS: atom_id res chain seq x y z
N MET A 1 14.26 1.99 -2.49
CA MET A 1 12.88 1.84 -3.01
C MET A 1 12.68 2.23 -4.47
N LYS A 2 13.42 3.18 -5.07
CA LYS A 2 13.22 3.58 -6.49
C LYS A 2 13.19 2.40 -7.48
N ARG A 3 14.13 1.45 -7.35
CA ARG A 3 14.19 0.22 -8.18
C ARG A 3 13.00 -0.73 -8.00
N CYS A 4 12.32 -0.69 -6.85
CA CYS A 4 11.14 -1.54 -6.62
C CYS A 4 9.94 -1.10 -7.46
N TRP A 5 9.95 0.15 -7.91
CA TRP A 5 8.90 0.77 -8.72
C TRP A 5 9.31 0.92 -10.20
N ASP A 6 10.31 0.17 -10.65
CA ASP A 6 10.74 0.23 -12.05
C ASP A 6 9.58 -0.18 -12.99
N PRO A 7 9.30 0.59 -14.06
CA PRO A 7 8.25 0.25 -15.01
C PRO A 7 8.50 -1.10 -15.71
N ILE A 8 9.77 -1.51 -15.83
CA ILE A 8 10.17 -2.79 -16.41
C ILE A 8 10.32 -3.82 -15.28
N PRO A 9 9.49 -4.89 -15.22
CA PRO A 9 9.51 -5.85 -14.11
C PRO A 9 10.87 -6.51 -13.88
N THR A 10 11.63 -6.79 -14.94
CA THR A 10 12.94 -7.45 -14.87
C THR A 10 14.02 -6.59 -14.19
N ASN A 11 13.82 -5.27 -14.13
CA ASN A 11 14.75 -4.36 -13.44
C ASN A 11 14.47 -4.27 -11.93
N ARG A 12 13.31 -4.76 -11.49
CA ARG A 12 12.93 -4.76 -10.08
C ARG A 12 13.79 -5.78 -9.35
N PRO A 13 14.22 -5.47 -8.11
CA PRO A 13 14.99 -6.40 -7.32
C PRO A 13 14.11 -7.60 -6.95
N THR A 14 14.74 -8.77 -6.93
CA THR A 14 14.15 -9.99 -6.41
C THR A 14 13.97 -9.90 -4.89
N ALA A 15 13.09 -10.75 -4.35
CA ALA A 15 12.90 -10.85 -2.90
C ALA A 15 14.21 -11.18 -2.17
N ARG A 16 15.07 -12.01 -2.77
CA ARG A 16 16.39 -12.36 -2.22
C ARG A 16 17.33 -11.15 -2.16
N GLU A 17 17.40 -10.36 -3.23
CA GLU A 17 18.22 -9.15 -3.26
C GLU A 17 17.75 -8.12 -2.24
N LEU A 18 16.43 -7.93 -2.11
CA LEU A 18 15.86 -7.06 -1.07
C LEU A 18 16.21 -7.56 0.33
N SER A 19 16.02 -8.86 0.60
CA SER A 19 16.35 -9.47 1.88
C SER A 19 17.81 -9.27 2.25
N ASN A 20 18.74 -9.49 1.30
CA ASN A 20 20.16 -9.25 1.52
C ASN A 20 20.47 -7.77 1.80
N GLN A 21 19.85 -6.83 1.08
CA GLN A 21 20.03 -5.40 1.33
C GLN A 21 19.53 -5.00 2.73
N PHE A 22 18.37 -5.52 3.14
CA PHE A 22 17.85 -5.27 4.48
C PHE A 22 18.74 -5.89 5.54
N LYS A 23 19.22 -7.11 5.35
CA LYS A 23 20.14 -7.77 6.30
C LYS A 23 21.41 -6.94 6.52
N ASN A 24 22.07 -6.51 5.44
CA ASN A 24 23.28 -5.67 5.53
C ASN A 24 23.00 -4.35 6.24
N LEU A 25 21.84 -3.74 5.95
CA LEU A 25 21.41 -2.52 6.61
C LEU A 25 21.18 -2.73 8.11
N PHE A 26 20.52 -3.83 8.49
CA PHE A 26 20.30 -4.20 9.90
C PHE A 26 21.61 -4.44 10.64
N GLU A 27 22.57 -5.15 10.03
CA GLU A 27 23.90 -5.37 10.62
C GLU A 27 24.62 -4.04 10.86
N THR A 28 24.58 -3.13 9.89
CA THR A 28 25.16 -1.78 10.02
C THR A 28 24.51 -0.99 11.16
N PHE A 29 23.18 -1.02 11.25
CA PHE A 29 22.46 -0.34 12.33
C PHE A 29 22.74 -0.94 13.71
N TYR A 30 22.88 -2.26 13.80
CA TYR A 30 23.18 -2.93 15.06
C TYR A 30 24.57 -2.55 15.58
N SER A 31 25.57 -2.51 14.69
CA SER A 31 26.93 -2.03 15.01
C SER A 31 26.89 -0.58 15.48
N LEU A 32 26.17 0.30 14.76
CA LEU A 32 26.05 1.70 15.15
C LEU A 32 25.34 1.86 16.50
N LYS A 33 24.33 1.02 16.78
CA LYS A 33 23.60 1.04 18.06
C LYS A 33 24.51 0.71 19.23
N SER A 34 25.43 -0.25 19.09
CA SER A 34 26.41 -0.54 20.15
C SER A 34 27.39 0.60 20.40
N GLU A 35 27.59 1.48 19.43
CA GLU A 35 28.47 2.65 19.54
C GLU A 35 27.74 3.92 20.02
N LEU A 36 26.40 3.90 20.12
CA LEU A 36 25.62 5.04 20.59
C LEU A 36 25.71 5.20 22.11
N SER A 37 25.90 6.44 22.57
CA SER A 37 25.80 6.79 23.99
C SER A 37 24.41 6.47 24.56
N GLU A 38 24.35 6.21 25.85
CA GLU A 38 23.10 5.87 26.56
C GLU A 38 22.04 6.97 26.38
N ASP A 39 22.44 8.24 26.42
CA ASP A 39 21.55 9.39 26.20
C ASP A 39 20.88 9.34 24.83
N ARG A 40 21.65 9.04 23.77
CA ARG A 40 21.13 8.92 22.40
C ARG A 40 20.20 7.73 22.25
N GLN A 41 20.49 6.63 22.94
CA GLN A 41 19.59 5.49 22.98
C GLN A 41 18.27 5.81 23.70
N LEU A 42 18.32 6.63 24.75
CA LEU A 42 17.14 7.09 25.48
C LEU A 42 16.30 8.04 24.62
N GLU A 43 16.91 9.00 23.94
CA GLU A 43 16.24 9.91 23.00
C GLU A 43 15.49 9.13 21.90
N ILE A 44 16.11 8.09 21.33
CA ILE A 44 15.46 7.24 20.32
C ILE A 44 14.28 6.48 20.94
N LYS A 45 14.44 5.90 22.13
CA LYS A 45 13.35 5.18 22.82
C LYS A 45 12.16 6.10 23.12
N GLU A 46 12.44 7.34 23.54
CA GLU A 46 11.39 8.33 23.79
C GLU A 46 10.73 8.79 22.48
N ALA A 47 11.51 9.03 21.43
CA ALA A 47 11.01 9.47 20.13
C ALA A 47 10.07 8.45 19.47
N PHE A 48 10.35 7.16 19.67
CA PHE A 48 9.55 6.02 19.19
C PHE A 48 8.81 5.30 20.32
N SER A 49 8.40 6.03 21.36
CA SER A 49 7.62 5.45 22.46
C SER A 49 6.20 5.08 22.02
N GLN A 50 5.62 4.09 22.68
CA GLN A 50 4.23 3.68 22.44
C GLN A 50 3.25 4.84 22.65
N GLU A 51 3.48 5.66 23.68
CA GLU A 51 2.68 6.84 23.96
C GLU A 51 2.67 7.82 22.79
N ARG A 52 3.83 8.09 22.18
CA ARG A 52 3.89 8.93 20.98
C ARG A 52 3.14 8.28 19.83
N GLU A 53 3.37 7.00 19.57
CA GLU A 53 2.68 6.28 18.49
C GLU A 53 1.15 6.37 18.64
N ASP A 54 0.63 6.15 19.85
CA ASP A 54 -0.79 6.21 20.15
C ASP A 54 -1.34 7.63 19.94
N LYS A 55 -0.60 8.66 20.34
CA LYS A 55 -0.94 10.06 20.09
C LYS A 55 -1.01 10.40 18.59
N TRP A 56 -0.06 9.87 17.80
CA TRP A 56 -0.09 10.04 16.34
C TRP A 56 -1.29 9.33 15.71
N LYS A 57 -1.60 8.10 16.17
CA LYS A 57 -2.79 7.35 15.72
C LYS A 57 -4.09 8.08 16.06
N ALA A 58 -4.22 8.63 17.26
CA ALA A 58 -5.39 9.40 17.68
C ALA A 58 -5.62 10.63 16.78
N ARG A 59 -4.55 11.41 16.53
CA ARG A 59 -4.61 12.58 15.63
C ARG A 59 -4.98 12.19 14.20
N LEU A 60 -4.46 11.06 13.70
CA LEU A 60 -4.82 10.55 12.38
C LEU A 60 -6.30 10.14 12.33
N ALA A 61 -6.83 9.52 13.38
CA ALA A 61 -8.25 9.17 13.47
C ALA A 61 -9.14 10.43 13.49
N GLU A 62 -8.78 11.45 14.27
CA GLU A 62 -9.47 12.74 14.29
C GLU A 62 -9.47 13.43 12.91
N LEU A 63 -8.34 13.43 12.21
CA LEU A 63 -8.24 13.98 10.85
C LEU A 63 -9.02 13.15 9.83
N ALA A 64 -9.11 11.84 10.02
CA ALA A 64 -9.89 10.95 9.17
C ALA A 64 -11.40 11.12 9.36
N THR A 65 -11.87 11.61 10.51
CA THR A 65 -13.28 11.97 10.77
C THR A 65 -13.74 13.26 10.08
N ASN A 66 -13.19 13.54 8.89
CA ASN A 66 -13.52 14.71 8.09
C ASN A 66 -15.05 14.77 7.86
N PRO A 67 -15.76 15.84 8.26
CA PRO A 67 -17.21 15.98 8.06
C PRO A 67 -17.59 16.22 6.60
N ILE A 68 -16.62 16.21 5.67
CA ILE A 68 -16.86 16.31 4.24
C ILE A 68 -17.73 15.12 3.84
N PRO A 69 -18.94 15.34 3.31
CA PRO A 69 -19.77 14.26 2.78
C PRO A 69 -18.90 13.45 1.85
N LEU A 70 -18.90 12.12 1.99
CA LEU A 70 -18.24 11.20 1.06
C LEU A 70 -18.50 11.70 -0.35
N LYS A 71 -17.52 12.41 -0.94
CA LYS A 71 -17.51 12.67 -2.38
C LYS A 71 -17.65 11.28 -2.93
N LYS A 72 -18.74 10.98 -3.64
CA LYS A 72 -18.92 9.71 -4.36
C LYS A 72 -17.62 9.53 -5.12
N SER A 73 -16.74 8.72 -4.55
CA SER A 73 -15.38 8.61 -5.04
C SER A 73 -15.53 8.01 -6.43
N GLN A 74 -14.63 8.33 -7.37
CA GLN A 74 -14.64 7.59 -8.63
C GLN A 74 -14.59 6.07 -8.39
N ASN A 75 -14.09 5.63 -7.22
CA ASN A 75 -14.17 4.25 -6.74
C ASN A 75 -15.60 3.69 -6.62
N LEU A 76 -16.59 4.50 -6.20
CA LEU A 76 -18.00 4.08 -6.16
C LEU A 76 -18.52 3.77 -7.57
N LEU A 77 -18.21 4.64 -8.54
CA LEU A 77 -18.59 4.45 -9.94
C LEU A 77 -17.88 3.25 -10.59
N THR A 78 -16.63 2.96 -10.20
CA THR A 78 -15.93 1.75 -10.69
C THR A 78 -16.43 0.47 -10.05
N SER A 79 -16.89 0.49 -8.79
CA SER A 79 -17.53 -0.66 -8.15
C SER A 79 -18.84 -1.00 -8.85
N GLU A 80 -19.71 -0.01 -9.06
CA GLU A 80 -20.98 -0.19 -9.76
C GLU A 80 -20.78 -0.71 -11.19
N ARG A 81 -19.70 -0.28 -11.87
CA ARG A 81 -19.37 -0.75 -13.22
C ARG A 81 -18.88 -2.20 -13.25
N LEU A 82 -18.15 -2.66 -12.23
CA LEU A 82 -17.74 -4.06 -12.09
C LEU A 82 -18.96 -4.95 -11.83
N ASP A 83 -19.85 -4.53 -10.93
CA ASP A 83 -21.08 -5.27 -10.60
C ASP A 83 -22.02 -5.37 -11.81
N TYR A 84 -22.15 -4.27 -12.57
CA TYR A 84 -22.91 -4.27 -13.83
C TYR A 84 -22.29 -5.19 -14.88
N SER A 85 -20.96 -5.13 -15.06
CA SER A 85 -20.25 -6.02 -15.99
C SER A 85 -20.44 -7.49 -15.62
N GLN A 86 -20.37 -7.81 -14.32
CA GLN A 86 -20.53 -9.18 -13.84
C GLN A 86 -21.97 -9.68 -14.00
N SER A 87 -22.96 -8.84 -13.70
CA SER A 87 -24.38 -9.15 -13.93
C SER A 87 -24.69 -9.34 -15.42
N LEU A 88 -24.12 -8.49 -16.28
CA LEU A 88 -24.29 -8.59 -17.73
C LEU A 88 -23.64 -9.86 -18.29
N SER A 89 -22.43 -10.19 -17.85
CA SER A 89 -21.75 -11.44 -18.22
C SER A 89 -22.47 -12.70 -17.74
N GLN A 90 -23.19 -12.64 -16.62
CA GLN A 90 -24.01 -13.76 -16.14
C GLN A 90 -25.32 -13.90 -16.91
N LYS A 91 -25.85 -12.82 -17.49
CA LYS A 91 -27.12 -12.81 -18.23
C LYS A 91 -26.96 -13.13 -19.72
N LEU A 92 -25.78 -12.94 -20.29
CA LEU A 92 -25.50 -13.22 -21.70
C LEU A 92 -24.98 -14.65 -21.88
N SER A 93 -25.70 -15.46 -22.66
CA SER A 93 -25.19 -16.76 -23.10
C SER A 93 -24.13 -16.59 -24.20
N ILE A 94 -23.36 -17.64 -24.49
CA ILE A 94 -22.36 -17.65 -25.59
C ILE A 94 -23.02 -17.27 -26.93
N GLU A 95 -24.27 -17.66 -27.14
CA GLU A 95 -25.07 -17.31 -28.32
C GLU A 95 -25.36 -15.81 -28.43
N ASP A 96 -25.58 -15.13 -27.30
CA ASP A 96 -25.86 -13.69 -27.28
C ASP A 96 -24.60 -12.87 -27.60
N TRP A 97 -23.43 -13.35 -27.17
CA TRP A 97 -22.14 -12.78 -27.57
C TRP A 97 -21.84 -12.95 -29.06
N ASN A 98 -22.23 -14.09 -29.65
CA ASN A 98 -22.04 -14.34 -31.08
C ASN A 98 -22.95 -13.44 -31.94
N LYS A 99 -24.17 -13.13 -31.48
CA LYS A 99 -25.08 -12.18 -32.16
C LYS A 99 -24.55 -10.74 -32.13
N LEU A 100 -23.88 -10.33 -31.05
CA LEU A 100 -23.32 -8.99 -30.92
C LEU A 100 -22.07 -8.75 -31.79
N LYS A 101 -21.33 -9.81 -32.13
CA LYS A 101 -20.14 -9.75 -32.99
C LYS A 101 -20.42 -9.69 -34.49
N LEU A 102 -21.68 -9.81 -34.91
CA LEU A 102 -22.08 -9.88 -36.33
C LEU A 102 -22.55 -8.54 -36.93
N THR A 103 -22.24 -7.44 -36.27
CA THR A 103 -22.45 -6.07 -36.78
C THR A 103 -21.17 -5.27 -36.62
N ASP A 104 -20.13 -5.68 -37.35
CA ASP A 104 -19.39 -4.91 -38.37
C ASP A 104 -18.23 -5.77 -38.91
#